data_AF-A0A2V5MGB5-F1
#
_entry.id   AF-A0A2V5MGB5-F1
#
_cell.length_a   1.000
_cell.length_b   1.000
_cell.length_c   1.000
_cell.angle_alpha   90.00
_cell.angle_beta   90.00
_cell.angle_gamma   90.00
#
_symmetry.space_group_name_H-M   'P 1'
#
loop_
_entity.id
_entity.type
_entity.pdbx_description
1 polymer ?
#
loop_
_entity_poly.entity_id
_entity_poly.type
_entity_poly.pdbx_seq_one_letter_code
_entity_poly.pdbx_strand_id
1 'polypeptide(L)'
;MQAEPDYGPPLCVLGLIDAGLGRKEEALREGRRAVELLPVEKDAINGPLMIEYLAVIAAWVGDKDLACEQLATVVRPPSTVSYGKLKLLPFWDPLRGDPR
;
A
#
# COMPACT_ATOMS: atom_id res chain seq x y z
N MET A 1 -13.04 24.17 1.79
CA MET A 1 -11.98 23.17 1.52
C MET A 1 -12.14 22.76 0.07
N GLN A 2 -11.17 23.08 -0.77
CA GLN A 2 -11.20 22.75 -2.19
C GLN A 2 -10.80 21.27 -2.33
N ALA A 3 -11.62 20.46 -3.00
CA ALA A 3 -11.24 19.09 -3.32
C ALA A 3 -10.04 19.16 -4.26
N GLU A 4 -8.89 18.68 -3.82
CA GLU A 4 -7.72 18.48 -4.67
C GLU A 4 -7.91 17.11 -5.34
N PRO A 5 -8.31 17.05 -6.63
CA PRO A 5 -8.55 15.78 -7.33
C PRO A 5 -7.30 14.91 -7.45
N ASP A 6 -6.13 15.47 -7.14
CA ASP A 6 -4.82 14.83 -7.21
C ASP A 6 -4.19 14.55 -5.83
N TYR A 7 -4.96 14.66 -4.74
CA TYR A 7 -4.48 14.26 -3.41
C TYR A 7 -4.55 12.74 -3.28
N GLY A 8 -3.39 12.08 -3.30
CA GLY A 8 -3.24 10.61 -3.25
C GLY A 8 -3.75 9.91 -1.97
N PRO A 9 -3.61 10.48 -0.76
CA PRO A 9 -3.97 9.77 0.47
C PRO A 9 -5.45 9.32 0.59
N PRO A 10 -6.46 10.10 0.16
CA PRO A 10 -7.84 9.63 0.12
C PRO A 10 -8.09 8.43 -0.79
N LEU A 11 -7.41 8.35 -1.94
CA LEU A 11 -7.53 7.19 -2.85
C LEU A 11 -6.94 5.94 -2.22
N CYS A 12 -5.86 6.10 -1.45
CA CYS A 12 -5.30 5.01 -0.70
C CYS A 12 -6.27 4.45 0.36
N VAL A 13 -6.99 5.33 1.07
CA VAL A 13 -8.02 4.92 2.03
C VAL A 13 -9.17 4.22 1.33
N LEU A 14 -9.61 4.71 0.16
CA LEU A 14 -10.63 4.04 -0.65
C LEU A 14 -10.18 2.63 -1.06
N GLY A 15 -8.93 2.48 -1.50
CA GLY A 15 -8.38 1.18 -1.87
C GLY A 15 -8.34 0.19 -0.71
N LEU A 16 -8.05 0.64 0.51
CA LEU A 16 -8.12 -0.20 1.72
C LEU A 16 -9.56 -0.60 2.07
N ILE A 17 -10.52 0.32 1.92
CA ILE A 17 -11.94 0.05 2.12
C ILE A 17 -12.42 -1.01 1.13
N ASP A 18 -12.14 -0.81 -0.15
CA ASP A 18 -12.56 -1.73 -1.21
C ASP A 18 -11.85 -3.10 -1.07
N ALA A 19 -10.59 -3.14 -0.65
CA ALA A 19 -9.90 -4.38 -0.30
C ALA A 19 -10.62 -5.13 0.83
N GLY A 20 -11.00 -4.43 1.90
CA GLY A 20 -11.76 -5.01 3.02
C GLY A 20 -13.16 -5.49 2.62
N LEU A 21 -13.75 -4.91 1.57
CA LEU A 21 -15.02 -5.33 0.97
C LEU A 21 -14.87 -6.45 -0.07
N GLY A 22 -13.64 -6.90 -0.36
CA GLY A 22 -13.35 -7.93 -1.37
C GLY A 22 -13.43 -7.45 -2.82
N ARG A 23 -13.45 -6.13 -3.06
CA ARG A 23 -13.51 -5.49 -4.38
C ARG A 23 -12.10 -5.33 -4.95
N LYS A 24 -11.55 -6.43 -5.44
CA LYS A 24 -10.12 -6.52 -5.80
C LYS A 24 -9.71 -5.50 -6.84
N GLU A 25 -10.47 -5.40 -7.93
CA GLU A 25 -10.14 -4.57 -9.08
C GLU A 25 -10.15 -3.08 -8.72
N GLU A 26 -11.17 -2.63 -7.98
CA GLU A 26 -11.27 -1.27 -7.47
C GLU A 26 -10.12 -0.93 -6.53
N ALA A 27 -9.88 -1.80 -5.56
CA ALA A 27 -8.86 -1.60 -4.54
C ALA A 27 -7.47 -1.41 -5.15
N LEU A 28 -7.09 -2.28 -6.10
CA LEU A 28 -5.80 -2.21 -6.78
C LEU A 28 -5.69 -0.98 -7.69
N ARG A 29 -6.76 -0.61 -8.39
CA ARG A 29 -6.79 0.60 -9.23
C ARG A 29 -6.52 1.84 -8.40
N GLU A 30 -7.17 1.96 -7.25
CA GLU A 30 -7.05 3.12 -6.36
C GLU A 30 -5.69 3.19 -5.67
N GLY A 31 -5.18 2.06 -5.19
CA GLY A 31 -3.83 1.97 -4.62
C GLY A 31 -2.75 2.36 -5.63
N ARG A 32 -2.82 1.88 -6.88
CA ARG A 32 -1.87 2.27 -7.93
C ARG A 32 -1.98 3.76 -8.25
N ARG A 33 -3.20 4.30 -8.32
CA ARG A 33 -3.40 5.73 -8.57
C ARG A 33 -2.84 6.60 -7.45
N ALA A 34 -2.93 6.16 -6.19
CA ALA A 34 -2.31 6.85 -5.06
C ALA A 34 -0.78 6.94 -5.20
N VAL A 35 -0.12 5.86 -5.62
CA VAL A 35 1.34 5.83 -5.90
C VAL A 35 1.70 6.75 -7.07
N GLU A 36 0.91 6.75 -8.16
CA GLU A 36 1.14 7.63 -9.32
C GLU A 36 1.04 9.13 -8.98
N LEU A 37 0.11 9.51 -8.12
CA LEU A 37 -0.13 10.91 -7.75
C LEU A 37 0.91 11.46 -6.76
N LEU A 38 1.47 10.56 -5.95
CA LEU A 38 2.47 10.88 -4.94
C LEU A 38 3.68 9.94 -5.06
N PRO A 39 4.44 10.05 -6.16
CA PRO A 39 5.65 9.25 -6.32
C PRO A 39 6.73 9.70 -5.33
N VAL A 40 7.67 8.80 -5.02
CA VAL A 40 8.76 9.05 -4.06
C VAL A 40 9.60 10.27 -4.45
N GLU A 41 9.77 10.51 -5.74
CA GLU A 41 10.51 11.65 -6.29
C GLU A 41 9.83 12.99 -5.99
N LYS A 42 8.50 13.00 -5.85
CA LYS A 42 7.71 14.20 -5.54
C LYS A 42 7.63 14.44 -4.04
N ASP A 43 7.47 13.38 -3.27
CA ASP A 43 7.40 13.43 -1.81
C ASP A 43 8.12 12.22 -1.20
N ALA A 44 9.37 12.43 -0.78
CA ALA A 44 10.21 11.37 -0.21
C ALA A 44 9.73 10.88 1.17
N ILE A 45 8.78 11.57 1.80
CA ILE A 45 8.20 11.19 3.10
C ILE A 45 6.93 10.36 2.87
N ASN A 46 5.99 10.88 2.08
CA ASN A 46 4.67 10.26 1.89
C ASN A 46 4.62 9.28 0.71
N GLY A 47 5.51 9.39 -0.27
CA GLY A 47 5.56 8.46 -1.40
C GLY A 47 5.80 7.00 -0.98
N PRO A 48 6.79 6.70 -0.12
CA PRO A 48 6.96 5.35 0.41
C PRO A 48 5.73 4.82 1.17
N LEU A 49 4.97 5.71 1.82
CA LEU A 49 3.74 5.34 2.52
C LEU A 49 2.65 4.89 1.53
N MET A 50 2.52 5.52 0.36
CA MET A 50 1.57 5.07 -0.66
C MET A 50 1.91 3.67 -1.17
N ILE A 51 3.21 3.38 -1.33
CA ILE A 51 3.67 2.06 -1.76
C ILE A 51 3.44 1.01 -0.65
N GLU A 52 3.68 1.35 0.62
CA GLU A 52 3.35 0.47 1.76
C GLU A 52 1.87 0.11 1.75
N TYR A 53 0.99 1.08 1.57
CA TYR A 53 -0.44 0.81 1.55
C TYR A 53 -0.88 0.04 0.30
N LEU A 54 -0.29 0.26 -0.87
CA LEU A 54 -0.55 -0.60 -2.03
C LEU A 54 -0.16 -2.05 -1.72
N ALA A 55 0.93 -2.27 -0.98
CA ALA A 55 1.31 -3.61 -0.53
C ALA A 55 0.27 -4.22 0.43
N VAL A 56 -0.27 -3.42 1.37
CA VAL A 56 -1.35 -3.86 2.28
C VAL A 56 -2.61 -4.21 1.49
N ILE A 57 -3.03 -3.35 0.56
CA ILE A 57 -4.18 -3.57 -0.32
C ILE A 57 -4.01 -4.89 -1.08
N ALA A 58 -2.85 -5.09 -1.72
CA ALA A 58 -2.53 -6.30 -2.46
C ALA A 58 -2.59 -7.55 -1.56
N ALA A 59 -2.05 -7.48 -0.34
CA ALA A 59 -2.12 -8.57 0.62
C ALA A 59 -3.57 -8.92 1.01
N TRP A 60 -4.41 -7.92 1.24
CA TRP A 60 -5.81 -8.11 1.66
C TRP A 60 -6.68 -8.72 0.55
N VAL A 61 -6.41 -8.39 -0.71
CA VAL A 61 -7.11 -8.98 -1.87
C VAL A 61 -6.48 -10.30 -2.35
N GLY A 62 -5.50 -10.83 -1.61
CA GLY A 62 -4.85 -12.11 -1.89
C GLY A 62 -3.79 -12.08 -3.00
N ASP A 63 -3.41 -10.90 -3.50
CA ASP A 63 -2.35 -10.72 -4.49
C ASP A 63 -0.98 -10.64 -3.81
N LYS A 64 -0.51 -11.80 -3.33
CA LYS A 64 0.73 -11.91 -2.53
C LYS A 64 1.97 -11.50 -3.30
N ASP A 65 2.02 -11.78 -4.61
CA ASP A 65 3.17 -11.45 -5.43
C ASP A 65 3.34 -9.94 -5.56
N LEU A 66 2.26 -9.22 -5.86
CA LEU A 66 2.29 -7.77 -5.86
C LEU A 66 2.62 -7.20 -4.47
N ALA A 67 2.04 -7.75 -3.41
CA ALA A 67 2.31 -7.30 -2.05
C ALA A 67 3.80 -7.41 -1.70
N CYS A 68 4.43 -8.56 -2.00
CA CYS A 68 5.85 -8.78 -1.79
C CYS A 68 6.73 -7.87 -2.66
N GLU A 69 6.34 -7.62 -3.92
CA GLU A 69 7.06 -6.71 -4.82
C GLU A 69 7.07 -5.27 -4.28
N GLN A 70 5.92 -4.77 -3.84
CA GLN A 70 5.82 -3.43 -3.26
C GLN A 70 6.56 -3.34 -1.91
N LEU A 71 6.48 -4.38 -1.06
CA LEU A 71 7.26 -4.48 0.17
C LEU A 71 8.77 -4.41 -0.10
N ALA A 72 9.27 -5.14 -1.09
CA ALA A 72 10.68 -5.13 -1.47
C ALA A 72 11.18 -3.73 -1.89
N THR A 73 10.27 -2.88 -2.37
CA THR A 73 10.56 -1.48 -2.69
C THR A 73 10.67 -0.63 -1.42
N VAL A 74 9.70 -0.73 -0.50
CA VAL A 74 9.63 0.16 0.68
C VAL A 74 10.52 -0.23 1.85
N VAL A 75 11.05 -1.46 1.90
CA VAL A 75 12.01 -1.86 2.95
C VAL A 75 13.36 -1.15 2.83
N ARG A 76 13.64 -0.48 1.71
CA ARG A 76 14.88 0.29 1.51
C ARG A 76 14.76 1.66 2.21
N PRO A 77 15.79 2.13 2.95
CA PRO A 77 15.76 3.44 3.58
C PRO A 77 15.64 4.60 2.56
N PRO A 78 14.89 5.67 2.88
CA PRO A 78 14.02 5.83 4.04
C PRO A 78 12.79 4.90 3.94
N SER A 79 12.55 4.09 4.98
CA SER A 79 11.53 3.05 4.98
C SER A 79 10.42 3.38 5.95
N THR A 80 9.18 3.19 5.51
CA THR A 80 8.00 3.27 6.38
C THR A 80 7.69 1.94 7.05
N VAL A 81 8.34 0.85 6.62
CA VAL A 81 8.14 -0.51 7.11
C VAL A 81 9.29 -0.92 8.02
N SER A 82 9.00 -1.69 9.07
CA SER A 82 10.03 -2.27 9.94
C SER A 82 9.71 -3.74 10.22
N TYR A 83 10.72 -4.51 10.63
CA TYR A 83 10.51 -5.90 11.07
C TYR A 83 9.39 -6.01 12.12
N GLY A 84 9.36 -5.08 13.08
CA GLY A 84 8.31 -5.04 14.11
C GLY A 84 6.92 -4.83 13.51
N LYS A 85 6.78 -3.92 12.53
CA LYS A 85 5.50 -3.71 11.83
C LYS A 85 5.06 -4.98 11.09
N LEU A 86 5.95 -5.60 10.31
CA LEU A 86 5.65 -6.83 9.57
C LEU A 86 5.26 -8.00 10.49
N LYS A 87 5.90 -8.11 11.65
CA LYS A 87 5.64 -9.19 12.60
C LYS A 87 4.41 -8.99 13.48
N LEU A 88 4.05 -7.74 13.79
CA LEU A 88 3.06 -7.45 14.84
C LEU A 88 1.76 -6.85 14.30
N LEU A 89 1.79 -6.10 13.18
CA LEU A 89 0.57 -5.48 12.67
C LEU A 89 -0.29 -6.50 11.92
N PRO A 90 -1.61 -6.56 12.19
CA PRO A 90 -2.51 -7.52 11.56
C PRO A 90 -2.67 -7.30 10.05
N PHE A 91 -2.28 -6.14 9.54
CA PHE A 91 -2.31 -5.81 8.12
C PHE A 91 -1.53 -6.83 7.28
N TRP A 92 -0.50 -7.45 7.86
CA TRP A 92 0.39 -8.40 7.20
C TRP A 92 0.03 -9.86 7.46
N ASP A 93 -1.04 -10.14 8.21
CA ASP A 93 -1.50 -11.50 8.48
C ASP A 93 -1.70 -12.34 7.20
N PRO A 94 -2.22 -11.81 6.08
CA PRO A 94 -2.32 -12.57 4.83
C PRO A 94 -0.98 -13.06 4.26
N LEU A 95 0.14 -12.43 4.64
CA LEU A 95 1.49 -12.76 4.16
C LEU A 95 2.27 -13.69 5.11
N ARG A 96 1.86 -13.90 6.37
CA ARG A 96 2.66 -14.64 7.38
C ARG A 96 2.96 -16.12 7.05
N GLY A 97 2.25 -16.70 6.08
CA GLY A 97 2.50 -18.05 5.58
C GLY A 97 3.29 -18.10 4.27
N ASP A 98 3.67 -16.95 3.70
CA ASP A 98 4.56 -16.88 2.55
C ASP A 98 6.01 -17.08 3.01
N PRO A 99 6.82 -17.94 2.34
CA PRO A 99 8.20 -18.19 2.75
C PRO A 99 9.18 -17.05 2.43
N ARG A 100 8.77 -16.04 1.65
CA ARG A 100 9.60 -14.89 1.25
C ARG A 100 9.72 -13.83 2.34
#